data_AF-A0A6N3B2K1-F1
#
_entry.id   AF-A0A6N3B2K1-F1
#
_cell.length_a   1.000
_cell.length_b   1.000
_cell.length_c   1.000
_cell.angle_alpha   90.00
_cell.angle_beta   90.00
_cell.angle_gamma   90.00
#
_symmetry.space_group_name_H-M   'P 1'
#
loop_
_entity.id
_entity.type
_entity.pdbx_description
1 polymer ?
#
loop_
_entity_poly.entity_id
_entity_poly.type
_entity_poly.pdbx_seq_one_letter_code
_entity_poly.pdbx_strand_id
1 'polypeptide(L)'
;MKKWLLLVMAFCCFLFGGFNTANADYPVYLNGDRNFILIATFRGTGYYLDRSSLVVQQYAPPQYIIAVNVVDVPQAYNGESTISRIQTDKFRYDWNTKSMYLFSNSKNTWSYMNPYGYKIDKYMIEIPAGEMAFYLAYNMKFYKSSSYFNSSLYKRI
;
A
#
# COMPACT_ATOMS: atom_id res chain seq x y z
N MET A 1 12.89 0.45 -57.27
CA MET A 1 11.83 1.21 -56.56
C MET A 1 11.06 0.35 -55.54
N LYS A 2 10.49 -0.82 -55.89
CA LYS A 2 9.73 -1.68 -54.94
C LYS A 2 10.51 -2.16 -53.70
N LYS A 3 11.82 -2.44 -53.83
CA LYS A 3 12.68 -2.90 -52.71
C LYS A 3 12.94 -1.82 -51.65
N TRP A 4 12.91 -0.55 -52.03
CA TRP A 4 13.08 0.58 -51.11
C TRP A 4 11.80 0.91 -50.34
N LEU A 5 10.64 0.74 -50.98
CA LEU A 5 9.33 0.89 -50.33
C LEU A 5 9.13 -0.11 -49.17
N LEU A 6 9.56 -1.36 -49.35
CA LEU A 6 9.50 -2.38 -48.29
C LEU A 6 10.42 -2.06 -47.10
N LEU A 7 11.59 -1.46 -47.36
CA LEU A 7 12.56 -1.08 -46.34
C LEU A 7 12.08 0.13 -45.52
N VAL A 8 11.44 1.11 -46.17
CA VAL A 8 10.81 2.26 -45.49
C VAL A 8 9.60 1.82 -44.67
N MET A 9 8.77 0.90 -45.19
CA MET A 9 7.61 0.38 -44.47
C MET A 9 8.02 -0.43 -43.22
N ALA A 10 9.07 -1.26 -43.32
CA ALA A 10 9.62 -1.98 -42.17
C ALA A 10 10.20 -1.03 -41.10
N PHE A 11 10.86 0.05 -41.52
CA PHE A 11 11.40 1.08 -40.61
C PHE A 11 10.29 1.87 -39.91
N CYS A 12 9.17 2.15 -40.58
CA CYS A 12 8.00 2.78 -39.97
C CYS A 12 7.33 1.88 -38.90
N CYS A 13 7.27 0.56 -39.11
CA CYS A 13 6.72 -0.36 -38.11
C CYS A 13 7.54 -0.38 -36.80
N PHE A 14 8.85 -0.16 -36.85
CA PHE A 14 9.71 -0.06 -35.66
C PHE A 14 9.60 1.29 -34.94
N LEU A 15 9.27 2.37 -35.64
CA LEU A 15 9.12 3.71 -35.06
C LEU A 15 7.72 3.98 -34.47
N PHE A 16 6.69 3.33 -35.02
CA PHE A 16 5.30 3.44 -34.53
C PHE A 16 4.83 2.26 -33.66
N GLY A 17 5.62 1.18 -33.59
CA GLY A 17 5.46 0.11 -32.60
C GLY A 17 5.89 0.60 -31.23
N GLY A 18 5.15 1.55 -30.66
CA GLY A 18 5.42 2.09 -29.34
C GLY A 18 5.60 0.96 -28.32
N PHE A 19 6.65 1.08 -27.50
CA PHE A 19 6.82 0.25 -26.31
C PHE A 19 5.60 0.48 -25.41
N ASN A 20 4.59 -0.39 -25.50
CA ASN A 20 3.54 -0.45 -24.50
C ASN A 20 4.19 -1.00 -23.23
N THR A 21 4.72 -0.11 -22.40
CA THR A 21 5.01 -0.45 -21.02
C THR A 21 3.67 -0.61 -20.33
N ALA A 22 3.19 -1.87 -20.24
CA ALA A 22 2.03 -2.20 -19.43
C ALA A 22 2.38 -1.86 -17.98
N ASN A 23 1.94 -0.69 -17.53
CA ASN A 23 2.01 -0.33 -16.13
C ASN A 23 0.86 -1.07 -15.44
N ALA A 24 1.19 -1.84 -14.40
CA ALA A 24 0.17 -2.47 -13.57
C ALA A 24 -0.66 -1.36 -12.91
N ASP A 25 -1.94 -1.26 -13.27
CA ASP A 25 -2.84 -0.21 -12.77
C ASP A 25 -3.71 -0.77 -11.66
N TYR A 26 -3.36 -0.44 -10.42
CA TYR A 26 -4.11 -0.86 -9.25
C TYR A 26 -5.12 0.23 -8.87
N PRO A 27 -6.42 -0.08 -8.79
CA PRO A 27 -7.42 0.88 -8.35
C PRO A 27 -7.03 1.48 -6.99
N VAL A 28 -7.10 2.81 -6.87
CA VAL A 28 -6.86 3.48 -5.56
C VAL A 28 -7.91 3.07 -4.54
N TYR A 29 -9.14 2.83 -5.01
CA TYR A 29 -10.28 2.40 -4.23
C TYR A 29 -10.80 1.07 -4.76
N LEU A 30 -10.91 0.06 -3.90
CA LEU A 30 -11.38 -1.27 -4.30
C LEU A 30 -12.82 -1.16 -4.82
N ASN A 31 -13.05 -1.51 -6.08
CA ASN A 31 -14.35 -1.40 -6.75
C ASN A 31 -14.99 0.01 -6.63
N GLY A 32 -14.17 1.07 -6.51
CA GLY A 32 -14.63 2.44 -6.32
C GLY A 32 -15.11 2.80 -4.90
N ASP A 33 -15.10 1.86 -3.95
CA ASP A 33 -15.47 2.13 -2.57
C ASP A 33 -14.34 2.83 -1.81
N ARG A 34 -14.60 4.07 -1.37
CA ARG A 34 -13.64 4.91 -0.65
C ARG A 34 -13.31 4.42 0.76
N ASN A 35 -14.04 3.44 1.29
CA ASN A 35 -13.65 2.77 2.52
C ASN A 35 -12.40 1.91 2.31
N PHE A 36 -12.21 1.33 1.14
CA PHE A 36 -11.08 0.44 0.84
C PHE A 36 -9.98 1.19 0.10
N ILE A 37 -8.97 1.65 0.82
CA ILE A 37 -7.88 2.47 0.28
C ILE A 37 -6.67 1.59 -0.03
N LEU A 38 -6.18 1.63 -1.25
CA LEU A 38 -4.95 0.94 -1.63
C LEU A 38 -3.77 1.47 -0.79
N ILE A 39 -3.10 0.58 -0.04
CA ILE A 39 -1.95 0.91 0.81
C ILE A 39 -0.65 0.32 0.28
N ALA A 40 -0.68 -0.84 -0.35
CA ALA A 40 0.49 -1.52 -0.89
C ALA A 40 0.12 -2.42 -2.07
N THR A 41 1.13 -2.76 -2.87
CA THR A 41 1.02 -3.70 -3.99
C THR A 41 2.20 -4.65 -3.96
N PHE A 42 1.97 -5.95 -4.08
CA PHE A 42 3.05 -6.94 -4.12
C PHE A 42 2.66 -8.14 -4.95
N ARG A 43 3.54 -8.54 -5.89
CA ARG A 43 3.39 -9.76 -6.70
C ARG A 43 2.00 -9.91 -7.37
N GLY A 44 1.43 -8.82 -7.88
CA GLY A 44 0.11 -8.85 -8.51
C GLY A 44 -1.07 -8.65 -7.55
N THR A 45 -0.86 -8.67 -6.23
CA THR A 45 -1.89 -8.45 -5.22
C THR A 45 -1.96 -6.98 -4.83
N GLY A 46 -3.16 -6.42 -4.78
CA GLY A 46 -3.45 -5.14 -4.14
C GLY A 46 -3.85 -5.36 -2.69
N TYR A 47 -3.30 -4.54 -1.78
CA TYR A 47 -3.63 -4.55 -0.37
C TYR A 47 -4.37 -3.28 -0.03
N TYR A 48 -5.58 -3.41 0.50
CA TYR A 48 -6.47 -2.29 0.79
C TYR A 48 -6.77 -2.23 2.27
N LEU A 49 -6.62 -1.05 2.86
CA LEU A 49 -7.07 -0.77 4.22
C LEU A 49 -8.56 -0.45 4.21
N ASP A 50 -9.33 -1.07 5.10
CA ASP A 50 -10.75 -0.76 5.31
C ASP A 50 -10.91 0.33 6.38
N ARG A 51 -11.15 1.56 5.93
CA ARG A 51 -11.38 2.76 6.75
C ARG A 51 -12.52 2.57 7.75
N SER A 52 -13.57 1.85 7.37
CA SER A 52 -14.77 1.66 8.21
C SER A 52 -14.51 0.75 9.41
N SER A 53 -13.50 -0.11 9.33
CA SER A 53 -13.09 -1.03 10.39
C SER A 53 -12.15 -0.43 11.43
N LEU A 54 -11.73 0.83 11.25
CA LEU A 54 -10.73 1.46 12.11
C LEU A 54 -11.28 1.66 13.53
N VAL A 55 -10.54 1.16 14.52
CA VAL A 55 -10.84 1.32 15.95
C VAL A 55 -9.63 1.83 16.70
N VAL A 56 -9.78 2.97 17.36
CA VAL A 56 -8.80 3.47 18.34
C VAL A 56 -9.00 2.72 19.65
N GLN A 57 -8.06 1.85 20.01
CA GLN A 57 -8.10 1.06 21.25
C GLN A 57 -7.44 1.79 22.42
N GLN A 58 -6.48 2.69 22.13
CA GLN A 58 -5.85 3.54 23.13
C GLN A 58 -5.47 4.88 22.52
N TYR A 59 -5.89 5.96 23.18
CA TYR A 59 -5.44 7.33 22.96
C TYR A 59 -4.83 7.86 24.25
N ALA A 60 -3.50 7.75 24.40
CA ALA A 60 -2.78 8.23 25.58
C ALA A 60 -1.42 8.82 25.15
N PRO A 61 -1.41 10.00 24.49
CA PRO A 61 -0.20 10.62 23.99
C PRO A 61 0.96 10.57 25.00
N PRO A 62 2.19 10.16 24.59
CA PRO A 62 2.63 9.89 23.23
C PRO A 62 2.34 8.46 22.71
N GLN A 63 1.61 7.64 23.46
CA GLN A 63 1.32 6.24 23.12
C GLN A 63 -0.08 6.06 22.54
N TYR A 64 -0.18 5.26 21.47
CA TYR A 64 -1.45 5.00 20.78
C TYR A 64 -1.57 3.52 20.42
N ILE A 65 -2.79 3.01 20.38
CA ILE A 65 -3.10 1.68 19.82
C ILE A 65 -4.29 1.82 18.87
N ILE A 66 -4.11 1.37 17.62
CA ILE A 66 -5.15 1.37 16.58
C ILE A 66 -5.24 -0.04 16.03
N ALA A 67 -6.46 -0.53 15.81
CA ALA A 67 -6.73 -1.74 15.05
C ALA A 67 -7.49 -1.38 13.76
N VAL A 68 -7.18 -2.08 12.66
CA VAL A 68 -7.83 -1.87 11.36
C VAL A 68 -7.72 -3.13 10.52
N ASN A 69 -8.69 -3.35 9.64
CA ASN A 69 -8.64 -4.44 8.67
C ASN A 69 -7.82 -4.04 7.43
N VAL A 70 -7.04 -5.00 6.93
CA VAL A 70 -6.40 -5.00 5.63
C VAL A 70 -6.94 -6.18 4.84
N VAL A 71 -7.30 -5.94 3.58
CA VAL A 71 -7.81 -6.96 2.66
C VAL A 71 -6.87 -7.18 1.49
N ASP A 72 -6.73 -8.43 1.09
CA ASP A 72 -5.89 -8.86 -0.02
C ASP A 72 -6.77 -9.11 -1.25
N VAL A 73 -6.37 -8.55 -2.39
CA VAL A 73 -7.07 -8.71 -3.67
C VAL A 73 -6.05 -9.16 -4.73
N PRO A 74 -5.97 -10.48 -5.01
CA PRO A 74 -5.10 -11.01 -6.05
C PRO A 74 -5.48 -10.43 -7.41
N GLN A 75 -4.49 -10.23 -8.28
CA GLN A 75 -4.71 -9.77 -9.67
C GLN A 75 -5.43 -8.41 -9.76
N ALA A 76 -5.38 -7.58 -8.71
CA ALA A 76 -6.04 -6.27 -8.67
C ALA A 76 -5.60 -5.32 -9.81
N TYR A 77 -4.41 -5.55 -10.39
CA TYR A 77 -3.93 -4.78 -11.54
C TYR A 77 -4.69 -5.06 -12.85
N ASN A 78 -5.47 -6.15 -12.89
CA ASN A 78 -6.39 -6.47 -13.97
C ASN A 78 -7.82 -5.99 -13.69
N GLY A 79 -8.02 -5.22 -12.61
CA GLY A 79 -9.35 -4.78 -12.17
C GLY A 79 -10.11 -5.81 -11.33
N GLU A 80 -9.48 -6.92 -10.94
CA GLU A 80 -10.08 -7.88 -10.02
C GLU A 80 -10.40 -7.22 -8.68
N SER A 81 -11.55 -7.57 -8.11
CA SER A 81 -12.05 -6.97 -6.87
C SER A 81 -12.38 -8.00 -5.79
N THR A 82 -12.14 -9.28 -6.04
CA THR A 82 -12.48 -10.35 -5.10
C THR A 82 -11.49 -10.37 -3.94
N ILE A 83 -12.00 -10.14 -2.73
CA ILE A 83 -11.21 -10.23 -1.50
C ILE A 83 -10.88 -11.71 -1.23
N SER A 84 -9.59 -12.05 -1.20
CA SER A 84 -9.14 -13.41 -0.88
C SER A 84 -8.84 -13.60 0.61
N ARG A 85 -8.54 -12.52 1.32
CA ARG A 85 -8.18 -12.54 2.74
C ARG A 85 -8.54 -11.23 3.42
N ILE A 86 -8.98 -11.33 4.66
CA ILE A 86 -9.18 -10.20 5.58
C ILE A 86 -8.30 -10.47 6.80
N GLN A 87 -7.49 -9.49 7.19
CA GLN A 87 -6.66 -9.54 8.39
C GLN A 87 -6.91 -8.28 9.22
N THR A 88 -7.18 -8.45 10.52
CA THR A 88 -7.17 -7.33 11.46
C THR A 88 -5.75 -7.13 11.98
N ASP A 89 -5.14 -6.02 11.60
CA ASP A 89 -3.85 -5.60 12.12
C ASP A 89 -4.03 -4.66 13.29
N LYS A 90 -3.19 -4.84 14.32
CA LYS A 90 -3.17 -4.00 15.50
C LYS A 90 -1.79 -3.38 15.66
N PHE A 91 -1.77 -2.06 15.68
CA PHE A 91 -0.58 -1.23 15.70
C PHE A 91 -0.47 -0.50 17.03
N ARG A 92 0.72 -0.53 17.63
CA ARG A 92 1.09 0.33 18.76
C ARG A 92 2.10 1.35 18.29
N TYR A 93 1.91 2.59 18.71
CA TYR A 93 2.70 3.73 18.29
C TYR A 93 3.31 4.44 19.49
N ASP A 94 4.55 4.89 19.34
CA ASP A 94 5.19 5.88 20.20
C ASP A 94 5.54 7.10 19.36
N TRP A 95 4.86 8.22 19.62
CA TRP A 95 5.03 9.45 18.84
C TRP A 95 6.38 10.12 19.06
N ASN A 96 6.96 10.01 20.26
CA ASN A 96 8.20 10.69 20.60
C ASN A 96 9.40 10.01 19.94
N THR A 97 9.42 8.67 19.98
CA THR A 97 10.51 7.89 19.36
C THR A 97 10.24 7.56 17.90
N LYS A 98 9.02 7.81 17.40
CA LYS A 98 8.55 7.38 16.08
C LYS A 98 8.67 5.87 15.88
N SER A 99 8.34 5.11 16.92
CA SER A 99 8.36 3.65 16.86
C SER A 99 6.96 3.08 16.63
N MET A 100 6.82 2.17 15.67
CA MET A 100 5.58 1.45 15.41
C MET A 100 5.81 -0.04 15.59
N TYR A 101 4.83 -0.71 16.21
CA TYR A 101 4.89 -2.13 16.52
C TYR A 101 3.63 -2.81 16.00
N LEU A 102 3.79 -4.01 15.43
CA LEU A 102 2.69 -4.87 15.03
C LEU A 102 2.43 -5.90 16.12
N PHE A 103 1.17 -6.11 16.47
CA PHE A 103 0.78 -7.17 17.40
C PHE A 103 0.75 -8.53 16.70
N SER A 104 1.37 -9.53 17.30
CA SER A 104 1.26 -10.92 16.88
C SER A 104 0.28 -11.66 17.80
N ASN A 105 -0.89 -12.05 17.27
CA ASN A 105 -1.87 -12.82 18.03
C ASN A 105 -1.30 -14.17 18.49
N SER A 106 -0.57 -14.88 17.61
CA SER A 106 -0.02 -16.21 17.92
C SER A 106 1.05 -16.18 19.01
N LYS A 107 1.83 -15.09 19.10
CA LYS A 107 2.88 -14.93 20.10
C LYS A 107 2.46 -14.05 21.27
N ASN A 108 1.27 -13.47 21.24
CA ASN A 108 0.78 -12.47 22.19
C ASN A 108 1.83 -11.36 22.50
N THR A 109 2.52 -10.86 21.47
CA THR A 109 3.65 -9.93 21.64
C THR A 109 3.68 -8.85 20.56
N TRP A 110 4.32 -7.73 20.90
CA TRP A 110 4.56 -6.61 19.99
C TRP A 110 5.90 -6.76 19.29
N SER A 111 5.89 -6.73 17.96
CA SER A 111 7.10 -6.75 17.14
C SER A 111 7.36 -5.36 16.57
N TYR A 112 8.54 -4.79 16.87
CA TYR A 112 8.95 -3.53 16.25
C TYR A 112 9.03 -3.66 14.74
N MET A 113 8.45 -2.69 14.03
CA MET A 113 8.55 -2.56 12.59
C MET A 113 9.59 -1.50 12.27
N ASN A 114 10.71 -1.91 11.68
CA ASN A 114 11.74 -0.98 11.22
C ASN A 114 11.29 -0.35 9.89
N PRO A 115 11.05 0.98 9.82
CA PRO A 115 10.64 1.64 8.59
C PRO A 115 11.81 1.94 7.63
N TYR A 116 13.04 1.52 7.97
CA TYR A 116 14.26 1.78 7.21
C TYR A 116 15.03 0.49 6.85
N GLY A 117 15.69 0.49 5.69
CA GLY A 117 16.64 -0.53 5.26
C GLY A 117 16.02 -1.85 4.77
N TYR A 118 16.86 -2.86 4.55
CA TYR A 118 16.50 -4.16 3.94
C TYR A 118 15.40 -4.95 4.69
N LYS A 119 15.13 -4.61 5.95
CA LYS A 119 14.07 -5.27 6.75
C LYS A 119 12.67 -4.78 6.39
N ILE A 120 12.54 -3.78 5.52
CA ILE A 120 11.23 -3.30 5.06
C ILE A 120 10.47 -4.39 4.30
N ASP A 121 11.18 -5.29 3.63
CA ASP A 121 10.60 -6.43 2.90
C ASP A 121 9.70 -7.30 3.80
N LYS A 122 9.98 -7.33 5.11
CA LYS A 122 9.18 -8.08 6.08
C LYS A 122 7.82 -7.44 6.39
N TYR A 123 7.73 -6.11 6.32
CA TYR A 123 6.53 -5.35 6.72
C TYR A 123 6.06 -4.38 5.63
N MET A 124 6.23 -4.77 4.38
CA MET A 124 5.96 -3.93 3.22
C MET A 124 4.47 -3.55 3.09
N ILE A 125 3.58 -4.31 3.74
CA ILE A 125 2.14 -4.08 3.75
C ILE A 125 1.71 -3.42 5.07
N GLU A 126 2.27 -3.87 6.18
CA GLU A 126 1.86 -3.47 7.52
C GLU A 126 2.36 -2.08 7.90
N ILE A 127 3.53 -1.65 7.42
CA ILE A 127 3.99 -0.28 7.65
C ILE A 127 3.09 0.76 6.96
N PRO A 128 2.75 0.66 5.66
CA PRO A 128 1.81 1.59 5.05
C PRO A 128 0.39 1.48 5.64
N ALA A 129 -0.04 0.29 6.06
CA ALA A 129 -1.30 0.12 6.80
C ALA A 129 -1.30 0.93 8.10
N GLY A 130 -0.25 0.77 8.91
CA GLY A 130 -0.11 1.47 10.19
C GLY A 130 0.01 3.00 10.03
N GLU A 131 0.73 3.47 9.01
CA GLU A 131 0.83 4.91 8.69
C GLU A 131 -0.55 5.47 8.28
N MET A 132 -1.25 4.79 7.38
CA MET A 132 -2.58 5.20 6.93
C MET A 132 -3.60 5.18 8.07
N ALA A 133 -3.57 4.15 8.92
CA ALA A 133 -4.44 4.06 10.09
C ALA A 133 -4.23 5.23 11.06
N PHE A 134 -2.98 5.60 11.35
CA PHE A 134 -2.68 6.75 12.20
C PHE A 134 -3.14 8.07 11.58
N TYR A 135 -2.95 8.23 10.28
CA TYR A 135 -3.41 9.41 9.56
C TYR A 135 -4.93 9.52 9.54
N LEU A 136 -5.66 8.42 9.29
CA LEU A 136 -7.12 8.42 9.30
C LEU A 136 -7.68 8.72 10.70
N ALA A 137 -7.04 8.21 11.76
CA ALA A 137 -7.48 8.43 13.13
C ALA A 137 -7.26 9.88 13.61
N TYR A 138 -6.13 10.50 13.22
CA TYR A 138 -5.67 11.75 13.85
C TYR A 138 -5.33 12.88 12.88
N ASN A 139 -5.44 12.65 11.58
CA ASN A 139 -5.01 13.59 10.53
C ASN A 139 -3.53 14.03 10.68
N MET A 140 -2.69 13.10 11.15
CA MET A 140 -1.28 13.34 11.46
C MET A 140 -0.41 12.31 10.74
N LYS A 141 0.72 12.75 10.20
CA LYS A 141 1.71 11.87 9.56
C LYS A 141 2.64 11.31 10.63
N PHE A 142 2.67 10.00 10.81
CA PHE A 142 3.48 9.36 11.84
C PHE A 142 4.96 9.40 11.44
N TYR A 143 5.32 8.80 10.30
CA TYR A 143 6.68 8.81 9.75
C TYR A 143 7.01 10.00 8.82
N LYS A 144 6.01 10.78 8.38
CA LYS A 144 6.22 11.90 7.42
C LYS A 144 6.99 11.44 6.17
N SER A 145 8.15 12.04 5.90
CA SER A 145 9.02 11.79 4.73
C SER A 145 10.28 10.99 5.09
N SER A 146 10.45 10.56 6.34
CA SER A 146 11.66 9.84 6.74
C SER A 146 11.63 8.40 6.26
N SER A 147 10.46 7.78 6.19
CA SER A 147 10.24 6.46 5.59
C SER A 147 10.28 6.45 4.06
N TYR A 148 10.43 5.27 3.46
CA TYR A 148 10.26 5.03 2.01
C TYR A 148 8.88 5.41 1.44
N PHE A 149 7.92 5.85 2.27
CA PHE A 149 6.61 6.30 1.81
C PHE A 149 6.74 7.57 0.98
N ASN A 150 6.47 7.41 -0.31
CA ASN A 150 6.23 8.52 -1.20
C ASN A 150 4.98 9.29 -0.71
N SER A 151 5.01 10.61 -0.85
CA SER A 151 3.89 11.54 -0.61
C SER A 151 2.55 11.10 -1.22
N SER A 152 2.56 10.16 -2.17
CA SER A 152 1.39 9.59 -2.83
C SER A 152 0.42 8.86 -1.91
N LEU A 153 0.86 8.26 -0.79
CA LEU A 153 -0.03 7.52 0.11
C LEU A 153 -1.14 8.44 0.65
N TYR A 154 -0.78 9.64 1.12
CA TYR A 154 -1.73 10.60 1.67
C TYR A 154 -2.61 11.29 0.61
N LYS A 155 -2.27 11.17 -0.69
CA LYS A 155 -3.10 11.71 -1.79
C LYS A 155 -4.31 10.81 -2.10
N ARG A 156 -4.41 9.64 -1.46
CA ARG A 156 -5.44 8.62 -1.68
C ARG A 156 -6.63 8.72 -0.73
N ILE A 157 -6.75 9.82 0.01
CA ILE A 157 -7.79 10.01 1.05
C ILE A 157 -8.95 10.82 0.50
#